data_AF-A0A4P7IKD3-F1
#
_entry.id   AF-A0A4P7IKD3-F1
#
_cell.length_a   1.000
_cell.length_b   1.000
_cell.length_c   1.000
_cell.angle_alpha   90.00
_cell.angle_beta   90.00
_cell.angle_gamma   90.00
#
_symmetry.space_group_name_H-M   'P 1'
#
loop_
_entity.id
_entity.type
_entity.pdbx_description
1 polymer ?
#
loop_
_entity_poly.entity_id
_entity_poly.type
_entity_poly.pdbx_seq_one_letter_code
_entity_poly.pdbx_strand_id
1 'polypeptide(L)'
;MVADADFSDYLQARWPLLVAALEREGVASAEARLAVAEVLVANRRGWRRLVDEESVDVHVWRALRERTGLPDQPGSTPPVTTVGVDPTRPVDRPEPWLEQAEALRRSRRWRDVWRYLLGLVAAALVVAALVWWGSRPDVREETNPLPVPWYAGEELHLAEVVVELRDVDSFVAFGDGAAVRLEDGEVIEVDGGGDVSALADPPQDLLFPPSLPDYLPFGRYTYVVQGTVLPDGGRAFVLDSRRGDRNNSLQIPASSHRVLVLCEPDGSCREAEGGIPAEGFRLR
;
A
#
# COMPACT_ATOMS: atom_id res chain seq x y z
N MET A 1 -45.05 7.67 10.82
CA MET A 1 -46.13 8.64 11.11
C MET A 1 -46.77 8.36 12.47
N VAL A 2 -47.45 7.23 12.72
CA VAL A 2 -48.07 6.96 14.05
C VAL A 2 -47.04 6.99 15.21
N ALA A 3 -45.93 6.28 15.07
CA ALA A 3 -44.88 6.25 16.12
C ALA A 3 -44.20 7.61 16.38
N ASP A 4 -44.19 8.53 15.41
CA ASP A 4 -43.65 9.88 15.61
C ASP A 4 -44.63 10.77 16.40
N ALA A 5 -45.94 10.56 16.21
CA ALA A 5 -46.97 11.24 16.98
C ALA A 5 -46.95 10.78 18.45
N ASP A 6 -46.88 9.47 18.70
CA ASP A 6 -46.81 8.91 20.06
C ASP A 6 -45.57 9.42 20.84
N PHE A 7 -44.44 9.58 20.17
CA PHE A 7 -43.23 10.15 20.77
C PHE A 7 -43.40 11.63 21.09
N SER A 8 -43.98 12.41 20.18
CA SER A 8 -44.24 13.84 20.38
C SER A 8 -45.20 14.07 21.55
N ASP A 9 -46.27 13.27 21.63
CA ASP A 9 -47.26 13.36 22.69
C ASP A 9 -46.65 13.00 24.05
N TYR A 10 -45.85 11.93 24.10
CA TYR A 10 -45.08 11.59 25.30
C TYR A 10 -44.11 12.70 25.70
N LEU A 11 -43.36 13.23 24.73
CA LEU A 11 -42.39 14.31 24.98
C LEU A 11 -43.08 15.52 25.61
N GLN A 12 -44.19 16.00 25.02
CA GLN A 12 -44.92 17.15 25.54
C GLN A 12 -45.50 16.87 26.93
N ALA A 13 -46.03 15.66 27.16
CA ALA A 13 -46.61 15.30 28.44
C ALA A 13 -45.57 15.09 29.56
N ARG A 14 -44.41 14.51 29.24
CA ARG A 14 -43.43 14.05 30.25
C ARG A 14 -42.24 14.98 30.41
N TRP A 15 -41.91 15.83 29.44
CA TRP A 15 -40.80 16.78 29.53
C TRP A 15 -40.75 17.57 30.85
N PRO A 16 -41.82 18.31 31.25
CA PRO A 16 -41.75 19.11 32.47
C PRO A 16 -41.61 18.24 33.73
N LEU A 17 -42.19 17.04 33.74
CA LEU A 17 -42.13 16.11 34.88
C LEU A 17 -40.73 15.53 35.06
N LEU A 18 -40.08 15.14 33.97
CA LEU A 18 -38.73 14.56 33.99
C LEU A 18 -37.69 15.61 34.42
N VAL A 19 -37.76 16.82 33.87
CA VAL A 19 -36.85 17.92 34.25
C VAL A 19 -37.04 18.29 35.72
N ALA A 20 -38.29 18.49 36.17
CA ALA A 20 -38.57 18.85 37.56
C ALA A 20 -38.16 17.73 38.54
N ALA A 21 -38.24 16.46 38.14
CA ALA A 21 -37.78 15.35 38.97
C ALA A 21 -36.26 15.35 39.15
N LEU A 22 -35.49 15.57 38.08
CA LEU A 22 -34.03 15.68 38.17
C LEU A 22 -33.58 16.91 38.96
N GLU A 23 -34.24 18.06 38.78
CA GLU A 23 -33.94 19.27 39.55
C GLU A 23 -34.20 19.07 41.06
N ARG A 24 -35.26 18.35 41.44
CA ARG A 24 -35.53 17.99 42.86
C ARG A 24 -34.48 17.05 43.45
N GLU A 25 -33.88 16.22 42.62
CA GLU A 25 -32.76 15.33 42.98
C GLU A 25 -31.40 16.07 42.97
N GLY A 26 -31.40 17.39 42.78
CA GLY A 26 -30.21 18.25 42.86
C GLY A 26 -29.44 18.41 41.55
N VAL A 27 -29.93 17.89 40.42
CA VAL A 27 -29.29 18.11 39.12
C VAL A 27 -29.49 19.55 38.67
N ALA A 28 -28.43 20.20 38.20
CA ALA A 28 -28.51 21.58 37.72
C ALA A 28 -29.52 21.71 36.57
N SER A 29 -30.31 22.78 36.57
CA SER A 29 -31.40 23.04 35.61
C SER A 29 -31.02 22.80 34.14
N ALA A 30 -29.89 23.34 33.69
CA ALA A 30 -29.40 23.15 32.32
C ALA A 30 -28.96 21.70 32.04
N GLU A 31 -28.33 21.05 33.03
CA GLU A 31 -27.88 19.67 32.92
C GLU A 31 -29.06 18.69 32.88
N ALA A 32 -30.11 18.93 33.68
CA ALA A 32 -31.33 18.13 33.68
C ALA A 32 -32.02 18.16 32.31
N ARG A 33 -32.18 19.33 31.71
CA ARG A 33 -32.78 19.48 30.36
C ARG A 33 -31.96 18.77 29.30
N LEU A 34 -30.64 18.93 29.32
CA LEU A 34 -29.76 18.29 28.36
C LEU A 34 -29.76 16.75 28.53
N ALA A 35 -29.77 16.25 29.76
CA ALA A 35 -29.84 14.81 30.03
C ALA A 35 -31.16 14.21 29.52
N VAL A 36 -32.29 14.86 29.80
CA VAL A 36 -33.62 14.47 29.26
C VAL A 36 -33.58 14.45 27.73
N ALA A 37 -33.07 15.50 27.10
CA ALA A 37 -32.97 15.57 25.65
C ALA A 37 -32.06 14.47 25.06
N GLU A 38 -30.87 14.22 25.63
CA GLU A 38 -29.96 13.17 25.17
C GLU A 38 -30.59 11.78 25.26
N VAL A 39 -31.27 11.46 26.37
CA VAL A 39 -31.94 10.16 26.56
C VAL A 39 -33.12 10.00 25.59
N LEU A 40 -33.96 11.02 25.42
CA LEU A 40 -35.10 10.94 24.49
C LEU A 40 -34.64 10.82 23.03
N VAL A 41 -33.62 11.60 22.62
CA VAL A 41 -33.00 11.48 21.29
C VAL A 41 -32.34 10.11 21.08
N ALA A 42 -31.73 9.53 22.12
CA ALA A 42 -31.15 8.20 22.05
C ALA A 42 -32.20 7.13 21.74
N ASN A 43 -33.37 7.22 22.39
CA ASN A 43 -34.46 6.25 22.30
C ASN A 43 -35.44 6.49 21.13
N ARG A 44 -35.43 7.68 20.49
CA ARG A 44 -36.35 8.05 19.40
C ARG A 44 -36.47 6.99 18.28
N ARG A 45 -35.36 6.39 17.85
CA ARG A 45 -35.37 5.37 16.78
C ARG A 45 -35.94 4.01 17.21
N GLY A 46 -35.91 3.71 18.51
CA GLY A 46 -36.42 2.47 19.10
C GLY A 46 -37.77 2.65 19.80
N TRP A 47 -38.40 3.82 19.66
CA TRP A 47 -39.55 4.23 20.47
C TRP A 47 -40.69 3.22 20.45
N ARG A 48 -41.08 2.75 19.26
CA ARG A 48 -42.15 1.77 19.08
C ARG A 48 -41.89 0.48 19.86
N ARG A 49 -40.65 -0.02 19.82
CA ARG A 49 -40.24 -1.21 20.53
C ARG A 49 -40.31 -1.03 22.05
N LEU A 50 -39.89 0.14 22.53
CA LEU A 50 -39.95 0.48 23.95
C LEU A 50 -41.39 0.54 24.48
N VAL A 51 -42.32 1.07 23.67
CA VAL A 51 -43.76 1.09 24.01
C VAL A 51 -44.33 -0.32 24.15
N ASP A 52 -43.85 -1.26 23.33
CA ASP A 52 -44.37 -2.64 23.28
C ASP A 52 -43.77 -3.57 24.35
N GLU A 53 -42.51 -3.35 24.76
CA GLU A 53 -41.73 -4.31 25.60
C GLU A 53 -41.60 -3.91 27.09
N GLU A 54 -41.59 -2.62 27.44
CA GLU A 54 -41.38 -2.15 28.83
C GLU A 54 -42.27 -0.91 29.12
N SER A 55 -42.48 -0.58 30.40
CA SER A 55 -43.04 0.74 30.73
C SER A 55 -42.02 1.81 30.30
N VAL A 56 -42.35 2.55 29.24
CA VAL A 56 -41.53 3.64 28.68
C VAL A 56 -41.03 4.59 29.77
N ASP A 57 -41.90 4.97 30.70
CA ASP A 57 -41.56 5.86 31.81
C ASP A 57 -40.44 5.26 32.70
N VAL A 58 -40.49 3.94 32.98
CA VAL A 58 -39.47 3.24 33.78
C VAL A 58 -38.13 3.19 33.03
N HIS A 59 -38.14 2.84 31.75
CA HIS A 59 -36.92 2.78 30.94
C HIS A 59 -36.26 4.15 30.80
N VAL A 60 -37.04 5.18 30.46
CA VAL A 60 -36.55 6.56 30.34
C VAL A 60 -36.00 7.06 31.69
N TRP A 61 -36.70 6.78 32.79
CA TRP A 61 -36.25 7.20 34.12
C TRP A 61 -34.95 6.50 34.54
N ARG A 62 -34.82 5.19 34.32
CA ARG A 62 -33.60 4.42 34.56
C ARG A 62 -32.41 5.02 33.78
N ALA A 63 -32.61 5.24 32.48
CA ALA A 63 -31.59 5.82 31.61
C ALA A 63 -31.18 7.24 32.03
N LEU A 64 -32.11 8.04 32.56
CA LEU A 64 -31.81 9.36 33.08
C LEU A 64 -30.95 9.32 34.34
N ARG A 65 -31.30 8.45 35.30
CA ARG A 65 -30.52 8.30 36.53
C ARG A 65 -29.09 7.85 36.24
N GLU A 66 -28.94 6.86 35.37
CA GLU A 66 -27.62 6.40 34.90
C GLU A 66 -26.83 7.58 34.28
N ARG A 67 -27.47 8.35 33.41
CA ARG A 67 -26.83 9.47 32.70
C ARG A 67 -26.36 10.58 33.64
N THR A 68 -27.14 10.89 34.68
CA THR A 68 -26.84 11.96 35.66
C THR A 68 -26.07 11.45 36.89
N GLY A 69 -25.68 10.17 36.92
CA GLY A 69 -24.96 9.58 38.05
C GLY A 69 -25.77 9.49 39.35
N LEU A 70 -27.11 9.56 39.26
CA LEU A 70 -27.97 9.37 40.41
C LEU A 70 -28.01 7.86 40.76
N PRO A 71 -27.96 7.49 42.06
CA PRO A 71 -27.94 6.09 42.46
C PRO A 71 -29.20 5.37 41.99
N ASP A 72 -29.06 4.17 41.45
CA ASP A 72 -30.20 3.34 41.08
C ASP A 72 -30.87 2.83 42.35
N GLN A 73 -32.09 3.30 42.63
CA GLN A 73 -32.84 2.88 43.81
C GLN A 73 -33.91 1.87 43.37
N PRO A 74 -33.88 0.63 43.90
CA PRO A 74 -34.91 -0.36 43.61
C PRO A 74 -36.28 0.19 44.00
N GLY A 75 -37.21 0.24 43.04
CA GLY A 75 -38.54 0.81 43.25
C GLY A 75 -38.64 2.33 43.13
N SER A 76 -37.60 3.02 42.64
CA SER A 76 -37.72 4.43 42.25
C SER A 76 -38.78 4.56 41.15
N THR A 77 -39.94 5.08 41.54
CA THR A 77 -41.05 5.26 40.61
C THR A 77 -40.77 6.46 39.71
N PRO A 78 -40.99 6.34 38.40
CA PRO A 78 -40.91 7.50 37.51
C PRO A 78 -41.87 8.59 37.99
N PRO A 79 -41.62 9.87 37.66
CA PRO A 79 -42.54 10.95 38.00
C PRO A 79 -43.84 10.83 37.19
N VAL A 80 -44.80 10.05 37.71
CA VAL A 80 -46.09 9.81 37.02
C VAL A 80 -47.11 10.90 37.31
N THR A 81 -47.00 11.58 38.46
CA THR A 81 -47.94 12.59 38.94
C THR A 81 -47.42 14.02 38.80
N THR A 82 -48.33 14.95 38.48
CA THR A 82 -48.09 16.41 38.40
C THR A 82 -47.86 17.06 39.77
N VAL A 83 -47.83 16.29 40.85
CA VAL A 83 -47.68 16.79 42.22
C VAL A 83 -46.29 17.41 42.37
N GLY A 84 -46.25 18.75 42.40
CA GLY A 84 -45.03 19.54 42.56
C GLY A 84 -44.54 20.29 41.31
N VAL A 85 -45.27 20.22 40.19
CA VAL A 85 -45.02 21.17 39.08
C VAL A 85 -45.64 22.50 39.47
N ASP A 86 -44.81 23.51 39.71
CA ASP A 86 -45.27 24.88 39.92
C ASP A 86 -45.95 25.38 38.63
N PRO A 87 -47.28 25.61 38.63
CA PRO A 87 -48.01 26.01 37.43
C PRO A 87 -47.63 27.42 36.96
N THR A 88 -46.92 28.19 37.78
CA THR A 88 -46.45 29.54 37.44
C THR A 88 -45.07 29.55 36.79
N ARG A 89 -44.34 28.42 36.83
CA ARG A 89 -43.02 28.32 36.19
C ARG A 89 -43.19 28.22 34.67
N PRO A 90 -42.53 29.08 33.87
CA PRO A 90 -42.55 28.96 32.43
C PRO A 90 -42.05 27.58 32.01
N VAL A 91 -42.87 26.86 31.24
CA VAL A 91 -42.46 25.57 30.69
C VAL A 91 -41.50 25.83 29.53
N ASP A 92 -40.23 25.50 29.75
CA ASP A 92 -39.24 25.56 28.68
C ASP A 92 -39.60 24.55 27.59
N ARG A 93 -39.56 25.04 26.35
CA ARG A 93 -39.79 24.24 25.16
C ARG A 93 -38.70 23.16 24.99
N PRO A 94 -39.05 21.90 24.68
CA PRO A 94 -38.06 20.82 24.53
C PRO A 94 -37.18 20.96 23.28
N GLU A 95 -37.67 21.59 22.23
CA GLU A 95 -37.04 21.65 20.91
C GLU A 95 -35.57 22.14 20.92
N PRO A 96 -35.19 23.28 21.54
CA PRO A 96 -33.80 23.74 21.55
C PRO A 96 -32.84 22.75 22.22
N TRP A 97 -33.30 22.01 23.23
CA TRP A 97 -32.48 21.02 23.93
C TRP A 97 -32.32 19.73 23.12
N LEU A 98 -33.38 19.31 22.41
CA LEU A 98 -33.32 18.19 21.48
C LEU A 98 -32.34 18.47 20.33
N GLU A 99 -32.39 19.67 19.76
CA GLU A 99 -31.43 20.10 18.72
C GLU A 99 -29.99 20.07 19.23
N GLN A 100 -29.75 20.58 20.45
CA GLN A 100 -28.45 20.55 21.09
C GLN A 100 -27.95 19.11 21.33
N ALA A 101 -28.81 18.22 21.82
CA ALA A 101 -28.49 16.80 22.02
C ALA A 101 -28.16 16.09 20.70
N GLU A 102 -28.91 16.37 19.63
CA GLU A 102 -28.64 15.83 18.29
C GLU A 102 -27.30 16.32 17.73
N ALA A 103 -26.94 17.59 17.94
CA ALA A 103 -25.66 18.16 17.54
C ALA A 103 -24.49 17.48 18.28
N LEU A 104 -24.62 17.28 19.60
CA LEU A 104 -23.62 16.56 20.40
C LEU A 104 -23.45 15.11 19.91
N ARG A 105 -24.55 14.40 19.62
CA ARG A 105 -24.50 13.03 19.12
C ARG A 105 -23.83 12.93 17.75
N ARG A 106 -24.09 13.89 16.85
CA ARG A 106 -23.40 13.97 15.55
C ARG A 106 -21.89 14.17 15.73
N SER A 107 -21.48 15.08 16.60
CA SER A 107 -20.05 15.34 16.83
C SER A 107 -19.30 14.13 17.40
N ARG A 108 -19.91 13.38 18.32
CA ARG A 108 -19.30 12.18 18.90
C ARG A 108 -19.10 11.09 17.85
N ARG A 109 -20.12 10.83 17.01
CA ARG A 109 -20.02 9.84 15.91
C ARG A 109 -18.90 10.16 14.91
N TRP A 110 -18.73 11.43 14.58
CA TRP A 110 -17.69 11.85 13.64
C TRP A 110 -16.28 11.58 14.16
N ARG A 111 -16.03 11.74 15.47
CA ARG A 111 -14.70 11.49 16.05
C ARG A 111 -14.30 10.01 15.97
N ASP A 112 -15.23 9.10 16.19
CA ASP A 112 -14.93 7.67 16.15
C ASP A 112 -14.65 7.20 14.72
N VAL A 113 -15.43 7.68 13.74
CA VAL A 113 -15.18 7.40 12.31
C VAL A 113 -13.79 7.88 11.89
N TRP A 114 -13.38 9.09 12.32
CA TRP A 114 -12.05 9.63 12.00
C TRP A 114 -10.92 8.78 12.57
N ARG A 115 -11.06 8.21 13.77
CA ARG A 115 -10.05 7.31 14.36
C ARG A 115 -9.88 6.03 13.55
N TYR A 116 -10.98 5.43 13.09
CA TYR A 116 -10.91 4.24 12.24
C TYR A 116 -10.25 4.52 10.90
N LEU A 117 -10.58 5.64 10.26
CA LEU A 117 -9.95 6.05 9.00
C LEU A 117 -8.45 6.28 9.16
N LEU A 118 -8.02 6.96 10.22
CA LEU A 118 -6.60 7.16 10.50
C LEU A 118 -5.85 5.84 10.71
N GLY A 119 -6.47 4.88 11.42
CA GLY A 119 -5.91 3.54 11.60
C GLY A 119 -5.72 2.80 10.27
N LEU A 120 -6.70 2.87 9.37
CA LEU A 120 -6.62 2.25 8.04
C LEU A 120 -5.52 2.88 7.17
N VAL A 121 -5.41 4.21 7.18
CA VAL A 121 -4.35 4.91 6.42
C VAL A 121 -2.97 4.51 6.94
N ALA A 122 -2.77 4.47 8.26
CA ALA A 122 -1.50 4.04 8.83
C ALA A 122 -1.15 2.59 8.46
N ALA A 123 -2.13 1.68 8.52
CA ALA A 123 -1.92 0.29 8.10
C ALA A 123 -1.56 0.17 6.61
N ALA A 124 -2.23 0.93 5.74
CA ALA A 124 -1.92 0.95 4.31
C ALA A 124 -0.49 1.44 4.03
N LEU A 125 -0.04 2.47 4.74
CA LEU A 125 1.34 2.98 4.61
C LEU A 125 2.38 1.95 5.08
N VAL A 126 2.11 1.23 6.18
CA VAL A 126 3.01 0.17 6.65
C VAL A 126 3.12 -0.96 5.63
N VAL A 127 2.00 -1.38 5.04
CA VAL A 127 1.99 -2.42 4.00
C VAL A 127 2.77 -1.94 2.76
N ALA A 128 2.54 -0.70 2.31
CA ALA A 128 3.27 -0.14 1.17
C ALA A 128 4.80 -0.08 1.42
N ALA A 129 5.21 0.32 2.63
CA ALA A 129 6.63 0.35 3.00
C ALA A 129 7.27 -1.04 3.03
N LEU A 130 6.55 -2.07 3.51
CA LEU A 130 7.05 -3.44 3.52
C LEU A 130 7.18 -4.02 2.11
N VAL A 131 6.23 -3.74 1.22
CA VAL A 131 6.29 -4.17 -0.19
C VAL A 131 7.48 -3.52 -0.90
N TRP A 132 7.69 -2.22 -0.69
CA TRP A 132 8.82 -1.50 -1.29
C TRP A 132 10.19 -1.99 -0.81
N TRP A 133 10.30 -2.40 0.46
CA TRP A 133 11.56 -2.96 0.96
C TRP A 133 11.83 -4.35 0.36
N GLY A 134 10.80 -5.20 0.25
CA GLY A 134 10.92 -6.55 -0.29
C GLY A 134 11.17 -6.63 -1.80
N SER A 135 10.90 -5.54 -2.54
CA SER A 135 11.12 -5.47 -3.99
C SER A 135 12.49 -4.94 -4.39
N ARG A 136 13.40 -4.68 -3.42
CA ARG A 136 14.76 -4.29 -3.76
C ARG A 136 15.53 -5.50 -4.29
N PRO A 137 16.25 -5.37 -5.41
CA PRO A 137 17.11 -6.44 -5.90
C PRO A 137 18.21 -6.74 -4.87
N ASP A 138 18.64 -7.99 -4.82
CA ASP A 138 19.79 -8.36 -4.00
C ASP A 138 21.06 -7.89 -4.70
N VAL A 139 21.92 -7.18 -3.96
CA VAL A 139 23.16 -6.58 -4.48
C VAL A 139 24.31 -7.13 -3.66
N ARG A 140 25.25 -7.79 -4.34
CA ARG A 140 26.46 -8.35 -3.73
C ARG A 140 27.70 -7.73 -4.37
N GLU A 141 28.65 -7.31 -3.54
CA GLU A 141 29.95 -6.81 -4.03
C GLU A 141 30.77 -7.98 -4.61
N GLU A 142 31.09 -7.90 -5.89
CA GLU A 142 31.96 -8.85 -6.58
C GLU A 142 32.63 -8.14 -7.76
N THR A 143 33.96 -8.19 -7.81
CA THR A 143 34.71 -7.61 -8.93
C THR A 143 34.49 -8.42 -10.20
N ASN A 144 33.97 -7.75 -11.23
CA ASN A 144 33.74 -8.40 -12.52
C ASN A 144 35.07 -8.59 -13.26
N PRO A 145 35.40 -9.84 -13.66
CA PRO A 145 36.62 -10.12 -14.42
C PRO A 145 36.58 -9.55 -15.85
N LEU A 146 35.41 -9.18 -16.34
CA LEU A 146 35.20 -8.63 -17.69
C LEU A 146 35.12 -7.10 -17.66
N PRO A 147 35.64 -6.42 -18.68
CA PRO A 147 35.60 -4.95 -18.77
C PRO A 147 34.22 -4.40 -19.18
N VAL A 148 33.19 -5.25 -19.22
CA VAL A 148 31.83 -4.90 -19.64
C VAL A 148 30.79 -5.57 -18.75
N PRO A 149 29.60 -4.96 -18.62
CA PRO A 149 28.45 -5.63 -18.03
C PRO A 149 28.10 -6.91 -18.78
N TRP A 150 27.71 -7.93 -18.04
CA TRP A 150 27.18 -9.16 -18.61
C TRP A 150 26.10 -9.76 -17.71
N TYR A 151 25.24 -10.58 -18.29
CA TYR A 151 24.12 -11.17 -17.59
C TYR A 151 24.14 -12.69 -17.73
N ALA A 152 24.00 -13.42 -16.62
CA ALA A 152 23.78 -14.87 -16.63
C ALA A 152 23.04 -15.31 -15.37
N GLY A 153 22.17 -16.32 -15.49
CA GLY A 153 21.55 -16.96 -14.34
C GLY A 153 20.79 -16.01 -13.40
N GLU A 154 20.07 -15.03 -13.96
CA GLU A 154 19.38 -13.95 -13.21
C GLU A 154 20.30 -12.92 -12.55
N GLU A 155 21.61 -12.99 -12.78
CA GLU A 155 22.58 -12.05 -12.23
C GLU A 155 23.11 -11.11 -13.31
N LEU A 156 23.00 -9.80 -13.08
CA LEU A 156 23.65 -8.76 -13.85
C LEU A 156 24.96 -8.39 -13.16
N HIS A 157 26.09 -8.71 -13.80
CA HIS A 157 27.42 -8.41 -13.32
C HIS A 157 27.86 -7.05 -13.87
N LEU A 158 28.01 -6.06 -13.00
CA LEU A 158 28.57 -4.73 -13.27
C LEU A 158 30.05 -4.70 -12.86
N ALA A 159 30.72 -3.55 -12.87
CA ALA A 159 32.15 -3.49 -12.60
C ALA A 159 32.54 -4.01 -11.20
N GLU A 160 31.79 -3.61 -10.17
CA GLU A 160 32.11 -3.89 -8.76
C GLU A 160 31.00 -4.64 -8.01
N VAL A 161 29.82 -4.78 -8.63
CA VAL A 161 28.64 -5.38 -8.01
C VAL A 161 27.96 -6.38 -8.94
N VAL A 162 27.24 -7.31 -8.34
CA VAL A 162 26.33 -8.23 -9.01
C VAL A 162 24.93 -7.99 -8.46
N VAL A 163 23.98 -7.82 -9.36
CA VAL A 163 22.59 -7.50 -9.05
C VAL A 163 21.70 -8.66 -9.50
N GLU A 164 20.93 -9.24 -8.57
CA GLU A 164 19.91 -10.23 -8.93
C GLU A 164 18.74 -9.51 -9.60
N LEU A 165 18.60 -9.71 -10.91
CA LEU A 165 17.61 -9.08 -11.75
C LEU A 165 16.93 -10.11 -12.63
N ARG A 166 15.66 -10.37 -12.35
CA ARG A 166 14.84 -11.32 -13.10
C ARG A 166 14.27 -10.70 -14.36
N ASP A 167 13.82 -11.57 -15.26
CA ASP A 167 13.03 -11.20 -16.44
C ASP A 167 13.73 -10.14 -17.32
N VAL A 168 15.06 -10.21 -17.44
CA VAL A 168 15.83 -9.32 -18.32
C VAL A 168 15.67 -9.77 -19.76
N ASP A 169 14.98 -8.97 -20.57
CA ASP A 169 14.89 -9.16 -22.02
C ASP A 169 16.18 -8.68 -22.69
N SER A 170 16.59 -7.44 -22.44
CA SER A 170 17.82 -6.86 -22.97
C SER A 170 18.45 -5.84 -22.05
N PHE A 171 19.75 -5.60 -22.18
CA PHE A 171 20.46 -4.54 -21.46
C PHE A 171 21.54 -3.94 -22.36
N VAL A 172 22.09 -2.79 -21.97
CA VAL A 172 23.31 -2.20 -22.55
C VAL A 172 24.07 -1.47 -21.44
N ALA A 173 25.40 -1.36 -21.58
CA ALA A 173 26.19 -0.49 -20.71
C ALA A 173 25.68 0.97 -20.76
N PHE A 174 25.51 1.59 -19.59
CA PHE A 174 25.00 2.96 -19.46
C PHE A 174 25.64 3.63 -18.24
N GLY A 175 26.43 4.69 -18.47
CA GLY A 175 27.19 5.32 -17.40
C GLY A 175 28.21 4.35 -16.77
N ASP A 176 28.17 4.23 -15.44
CA ASP A 176 28.94 3.25 -14.66
C ASP A 176 28.18 1.94 -14.40
N GLY A 177 26.96 1.80 -14.92
CA GLY A 177 26.10 0.65 -14.76
C GLY A 177 25.50 0.16 -16.09
N ALA A 178 24.20 -0.13 -16.10
CA ALA A 178 23.48 -0.64 -17.26
C ALA A 178 22.04 -0.11 -17.36
N ALA A 179 21.61 0.15 -18.59
CA ALA A 179 20.20 0.34 -18.91
C ALA A 179 19.60 -1.02 -19.29
N VAL A 180 18.51 -1.40 -18.62
CA VAL A 180 17.90 -2.73 -18.74
C VAL A 180 16.45 -2.58 -19.18
N ARG A 181 16.03 -3.44 -20.10
CA ARG A 181 14.64 -3.67 -20.48
C ARG A 181 14.20 -5.02 -19.95
N LEU A 182 13.12 -5.03 -19.18
CA LEU A 182 12.49 -6.24 -18.66
C LEU A 182 11.53 -6.85 -19.69
N GLU A 183 11.13 -8.11 -19.47
CA GLU A 183 10.22 -8.85 -20.36
C GLU A 183 8.83 -8.19 -20.51
N ASP A 184 8.39 -7.43 -19.51
CA ASP A 184 7.15 -6.66 -19.54
C ASP A 184 7.27 -5.32 -20.31
N GLY A 185 8.48 -4.99 -20.75
CA GLY A 185 8.81 -3.77 -21.48
C GLY A 185 9.18 -2.57 -20.59
N GLU A 186 9.18 -2.71 -19.26
CA GLU A 186 9.71 -1.69 -18.35
C GLU A 186 11.19 -1.45 -18.64
N VAL A 187 11.61 -0.18 -18.58
CA VAL A 187 13.01 0.23 -18.76
C VAL A 187 13.51 0.84 -17.47
N ILE A 188 14.57 0.25 -16.93
CA ILE A 188 15.22 0.64 -15.70
C ILE A 188 16.70 0.94 -15.95
N GLU A 189 17.27 1.74 -15.08
CA GLU A 189 18.70 1.94 -14.92
C GLU A 189 19.15 1.19 -13.67
N VAL A 190 20.24 0.44 -13.79
CA VAL A 190 20.99 -0.15 -12.69
C VAL A 190 22.33 0.57 -12.64
N ASP A 191 22.58 1.39 -11.62
CA ASP A 191 23.83 2.16 -11.54
C ASP A 191 25.03 1.29 -11.12
N GLY A 192 26.24 1.87 -11.10
CA GLY A 192 27.45 1.15 -10.71
C GLY A 192 27.45 0.57 -9.28
N GLY A 193 26.57 1.05 -8.40
CA GLY A 193 26.35 0.54 -7.04
C GLY A 193 25.24 -0.51 -6.94
N GLY A 194 24.51 -0.77 -8.03
CA GLY A 194 23.40 -1.71 -8.09
C GLY A 194 22.04 -1.12 -7.70
N ASP A 195 21.93 0.20 -7.52
CA ASP A 195 20.65 0.85 -7.28
C ASP A 195 19.81 0.86 -8.56
N VAL A 196 18.53 0.49 -8.41
CA VAL A 196 17.59 0.38 -9.53
C VAL A 196 16.60 1.53 -9.55
N SER A 197 16.47 2.18 -10.70
CA SER A 197 15.53 3.28 -10.89
C SER A 197 14.86 3.23 -12.27
N ALA A 198 13.70 3.87 -12.41
CA ALA A 198 13.00 3.93 -13.69
C ALA A 198 13.74 4.86 -14.67
N LEU A 199 13.96 4.39 -15.89
CA LEU A 199 14.70 5.14 -16.92
C LEU A 199 13.73 5.66 -18.00
N ALA A 200 13.46 6.96 -17.96
CA ALA A 200 12.46 7.58 -18.84
C ALA A 200 12.94 7.77 -20.30
N ASP A 201 14.25 7.96 -20.52
CA ASP A 201 14.84 8.18 -21.84
C ASP A 201 15.92 7.11 -22.10
N PRO A 202 15.54 5.95 -22.65
CA PRO A 202 16.46 4.83 -22.82
C PRO A 202 17.52 5.12 -23.90
N PRO A 203 18.77 4.65 -23.73
CA PRO A 203 19.80 4.80 -24.75
C PRO A 203 19.37 4.12 -26.07
N GLN A 204 19.73 4.73 -27.19
CA GLN A 204 19.33 4.23 -28.53
C GLN A 204 19.79 2.78 -28.77
N ASP A 205 20.95 2.39 -28.22
CA ASP A 205 21.49 1.03 -28.37
C ASP A 205 20.64 -0.03 -27.65
N LEU A 206 19.87 0.36 -26.63
CA LEU A 206 18.89 -0.51 -25.98
C LEU A 206 17.62 -0.67 -26.84
N LEU A 207 17.26 0.36 -27.60
CA LEU A 207 16.10 0.36 -28.50
C LEU A 207 16.38 -0.36 -29.82
N PHE A 208 17.58 -0.13 -30.35
CA PHE A 208 18.04 -0.58 -31.64
C PHE A 208 19.43 -1.18 -31.47
N PRO A 209 19.55 -2.46 -31.07
CA PRO A 209 20.84 -3.08 -30.84
C PRO A 209 21.71 -2.95 -32.10
N PRO A 210 22.97 -2.52 -31.96
CA PRO A 210 23.83 -2.29 -33.11
C PRO A 210 23.99 -3.60 -33.90
N SER A 211 23.98 -3.50 -35.23
CA SER A 211 24.33 -4.64 -36.07
C SER A 211 25.78 -5.00 -35.81
N LEU A 212 26.01 -6.25 -35.39
CA LEU A 212 27.37 -6.72 -35.17
C LEU A 212 28.12 -6.72 -36.51
N PRO A 213 29.30 -6.09 -36.59
CA PRO A 213 30.13 -6.22 -37.78
C PRO A 213 30.57 -7.68 -37.94
N ASP A 214 30.70 -8.13 -39.19
CA ASP A 214 31.16 -9.49 -39.50
C ASP A 214 32.55 -9.72 -38.87
N TYR A 215 32.60 -10.50 -37.79
CA TYR A 215 33.85 -11.07 -37.33
C TYR A 215 34.09 -12.35 -38.14
N LEU A 216 35.11 -12.32 -38.99
CA LEU A 216 35.58 -13.48 -39.74
C LEU A 216 36.63 -14.20 -38.87
N PRO A 217 36.28 -15.26 -38.13
CA PRO A 217 37.25 -15.96 -37.30
C PRO A 217 38.34 -16.55 -38.19
N PHE A 218 39.60 -16.15 -37.97
CA PHE A 218 40.74 -16.84 -38.55
C PHE A 218 40.96 -18.16 -37.79
N GLY A 219 40.41 -19.27 -38.30
CA GLY A 219 40.83 -20.63 -37.95
C GLY A 219 39.95 -21.37 -36.93
N ARG A 220 40.04 -21.06 -35.63
CA ARG A 220 39.60 -21.97 -34.54
C ARG A 220 38.12 -21.90 -34.13
N TYR A 221 37.45 -20.79 -34.39
CA TYR A 221 36.06 -20.56 -34.01
C TYR A 221 35.18 -20.55 -35.26
N THR A 222 33.96 -21.06 -35.17
CA THR A 222 33.12 -21.25 -36.37
C THR A 222 32.03 -20.20 -36.48
N TYR A 223 31.56 -19.66 -35.34
CA TYR A 223 30.46 -18.70 -35.33
C TYR A 223 30.62 -17.67 -34.21
N VAL A 224 30.25 -16.42 -34.51
CA VAL A 224 30.02 -15.36 -33.53
C VAL A 224 28.63 -15.56 -32.97
N VAL A 225 28.53 -15.70 -31.65
CA VAL A 225 27.26 -15.82 -30.94
C VAL A 225 26.72 -14.44 -30.58
N GLN A 226 27.60 -13.56 -30.10
CA GLN A 226 27.26 -12.23 -29.64
C GLN A 226 28.49 -11.33 -29.70
N GLY A 227 28.29 -10.01 -29.66
CA GLY A 227 29.36 -9.07 -29.39
C GLY A 227 28.84 -7.73 -28.89
N THR A 228 29.76 -6.87 -28.51
CA THR A 228 29.50 -5.46 -28.19
C THR A 228 30.73 -4.61 -28.48
N VAL A 229 30.55 -3.28 -28.46
CA VAL A 229 31.61 -2.28 -28.56
C VAL A 229 32.02 -1.87 -27.15
N LEU A 230 33.32 -1.84 -26.89
CA LEU A 230 33.90 -1.43 -25.62
C LEU A 230 33.98 0.11 -25.54
N PRO A 231 33.99 0.72 -24.33
CA PRO A 231 34.10 2.17 -24.16
C PRO A 231 35.33 2.81 -24.81
N ASP A 232 36.42 2.05 -24.95
CA ASP A 232 37.67 2.48 -25.59
C ASP A 232 37.64 2.39 -27.13
N GLY A 233 36.50 1.97 -27.70
CA GLY A 233 36.33 1.70 -29.13
C GLY A 233 36.75 0.29 -29.55
N GLY A 234 37.21 -0.54 -28.60
CA GLY A 234 37.45 -1.96 -28.80
C GLY A 234 36.15 -2.74 -28.96
N ARG A 235 36.24 -4.06 -29.00
CA ARG A 235 35.11 -4.97 -29.21
C ARG A 235 35.23 -6.21 -28.36
N ALA A 236 34.12 -6.73 -27.88
CA ALA A 236 34.06 -8.03 -27.24
C ALA A 236 33.18 -8.96 -28.07
N PHE A 237 33.61 -10.20 -28.28
CA PHE A 237 32.89 -11.22 -29.03
C PHE A 237 32.79 -12.50 -28.22
N VAL A 238 31.58 -13.06 -28.16
CA VAL A 238 31.37 -14.42 -27.67
C VAL A 238 31.39 -15.35 -28.87
N LEU A 239 32.35 -16.26 -28.90
CA LEU A 239 32.54 -17.21 -30.00
C LEU A 239 32.19 -18.63 -29.54
N ASP A 240 31.59 -19.43 -30.44
CA ASP A 240 31.32 -20.86 -30.21
C ASP A 240 32.30 -21.71 -31.04
N SER A 241 33.02 -22.61 -30.35
CA SER A 241 33.95 -23.55 -30.94
C SER A 241 33.25 -24.86 -31.33
N ARG A 242 32.35 -24.81 -32.32
CA ARG A 242 31.89 -26.05 -32.95
C ARG A 242 33.04 -26.62 -33.78
N ARG A 243 33.66 -27.71 -33.34
CA ARG A 243 34.56 -28.50 -34.19
C ARG A 243 33.70 -29.08 -35.32
N GLY A 244 33.67 -28.40 -36.46
CA GLY A 244 32.78 -28.73 -37.56
C GLY A 244 33.06 -30.12 -38.11
N ASP A 245 32.25 -31.10 -37.73
CA ASP A 245 32.11 -32.32 -38.50
C ASP A 245 31.16 -31.99 -39.66
N ARG A 246 31.68 -32.03 -40.90
CA ARG A 246 31.03 -31.46 -42.09
C ARG A 246 29.75 -32.19 -42.55
N ASN A 247 29.25 -33.16 -41.80
CA ASN A 247 28.12 -33.99 -42.20
C ASN A 247 27.01 -34.02 -41.14
N ASN A 248 25.90 -33.35 -41.48
CA ASN A 248 24.53 -33.64 -41.08
C ASN A 248 24.10 -33.56 -39.59
N SER A 249 22.94 -32.90 -39.44
CA SER A 249 22.05 -32.80 -38.28
C SER A 249 22.55 -31.97 -37.09
N LEU A 250 21.86 -30.84 -36.90
CA LEU A 250 21.90 -29.94 -35.74
C LEU A 250 21.50 -30.70 -34.47
N GLN A 251 22.46 -31.36 -33.82
CA GLN A 251 22.36 -31.62 -32.38
C GLN A 251 23.38 -30.73 -31.69
N ILE A 252 22.89 -29.82 -30.84
CA ILE A 252 23.72 -28.96 -30.01
C ILE A 252 24.28 -29.85 -28.89
N PRO A 253 25.59 -30.14 -28.83
CA PRO A 253 26.16 -30.84 -27.69
C PRO A 253 26.09 -29.93 -26.46
N ALA A 254 25.74 -30.48 -25.30
CA ALA A 254 25.62 -29.73 -24.04
C ALA A 254 26.95 -29.11 -23.52
N SER A 255 28.08 -29.35 -24.20
CA SER A 255 29.42 -28.93 -23.79
C SER A 255 30.10 -28.01 -24.82
N SER A 256 29.37 -27.06 -25.41
CA SER A 256 29.99 -26.02 -26.26
C SER A 256 30.94 -25.15 -25.42
N HIS A 257 32.24 -25.16 -25.71
CA HIS A 257 33.17 -24.20 -25.12
C HIS A 257 32.97 -22.85 -25.82
N ARG A 258 32.22 -21.96 -25.15
CA ARG A 258 32.12 -20.55 -25.51
C ARG A 258 33.37 -19.83 -25.01
N VAL A 259 33.94 -18.96 -25.84
CA VAL A 259 35.13 -18.17 -25.50
C VAL A 259 34.83 -16.70 -25.73
N LEU A 260 35.27 -15.85 -24.79
CA LEU A 260 35.22 -14.40 -24.94
C LEU A 260 36.51 -13.94 -25.64
N VAL A 261 36.38 -13.20 -26.73
CA VAL A 261 37.49 -12.58 -27.42
C VAL A 261 37.34 -11.07 -27.32
N LEU A 262 38.36 -10.41 -26.78
CA LEU A 262 38.46 -8.96 -26.68
C LEU A 262 39.39 -8.47 -27.78
N CYS A 263 38.89 -7.56 -28.61
CA CYS A 263 39.65 -6.90 -29.66
C CYS A 263 39.86 -5.43 -29.31
N GLU A 264 41.10 -4.95 -29.41
CA GLU A 264 41.45 -3.56 -29.23
C GLU A 264 41.05 -2.73 -30.47
N PRO A 265 40.98 -1.39 -30.38
CA PRO A 265 40.67 -0.52 -31.51
C PRO A 265 41.62 -0.68 -32.71
N ASP A 266 42.85 -1.14 -32.47
CA ASP A 266 43.86 -1.40 -33.51
C ASP A 266 43.63 -2.72 -34.28
N GLY A 267 42.62 -3.51 -33.87
CA GLY A 267 42.25 -4.78 -34.46
C GLY A 267 42.98 -6.00 -33.89
N SER A 268 43.88 -5.82 -32.92
CA SER A 268 44.47 -6.94 -32.19
C SER A 268 43.43 -7.60 -31.28
N CYS A 269 43.40 -8.94 -31.20
CA CYS A 269 42.41 -9.66 -30.42
C CYS A 269 43.07 -10.69 -29.50
N ARG A 270 42.54 -10.84 -28.28
CA ARG A 270 42.96 -11.83 -27.28
C ARG A 270 41.76 -12.53 -26.66
N GLU A 271 41.93 -13.78 -26.25
CA GLU A 271 40.94 -14.49 -25.44
C GLU A 271 40.95 -13.90 -24.02
N ALA A 272 39.77 -13.63 -23.45
CA ALA A 272 39.69 -13.15 -22.07
C ALA A 272 40.06 -14.26 -21.10
N GLU A 273 40.75 -13.90 -20.02
CA GLU A 273 41.04 -14.82 -18.93
C GLU A 273 39.78 -14.98 -18.06
N GLY A 274 39.33 -16.22 -17.85
CA GLY A 274 38.09 -16.54 -17.14
C GLY A 274 37.08 -17.22 -18.05
N GLY A 275 36.59 -18.39 -17.64
CA GLY A 275 35.57 -19.11 -18.40
C GLY A 275 34.24 -18.38 -18.38
N ILE A 276 33.51 -18.38 -19.49
CA ILE A 276 32.14 -17.87 -19.54
C ILE A 276 31.18 -18.97 -19.07
N PRO A 277 30.18 -18.69 -18.22
CA PRO A 277 29.11 -19.65 -17.93
C PRO A 277 28.37 -20.06 -19.21
N ALA A 278 28.06 -21.35 -19.34
CA ALA A 278 27.51 -21.90 -20.59
C ALA A 278 26.03 -21.52 -20.83
N GLU A 279 25.24 -21.40 -19.75
CA GLU A 279 23.80 -21.14 -19.81
C GLU A 279 23.47 -19.66 -19.56
N GLY A 280 22.53 -19.11 -20.33
CA GLY A 280 21.97 -17.78 -20.09
C GLY A 280 22.89 -16.58 -20.36
N PHE A 281 24.19 -16.78 -20.62
CA PHE A 281 25.14 -15.69 -20.82
C PHE A 281 24.75 -14.76 -21.98
N ARG A 282 24.67 -13.47 -21.69
CA ARG A 282 24.44 -12.38 -22.64
C ARG A 282 25.45 -11.25 -22.39
N LEU A 283 25.92 -10.63 -23.48
CA LEU A 283 26.90 -9.54 -23.49
C LEU A 283 26.42 -8.37 -24.36
N ARG A 284 26.16 -7.20 -23.78
CA ARG A 284 25.66 -6.04 -24.54
C ARG A 284 26.21 -4.73 -24.04
#